data_AF-A0A817AKU0-F1
#
_entry.id   AF-A0A817AKU0-F1
#
_cell.length_a   1.000
_cell.length_b   1.000
_cell.length_c   1.000
_cell.angle_alpha   90.00
_cell.angle_beta   90.00
_cell.angle_gamma   90.00
#
_symmetry.space_group_name_H-M   'P 1'
#
loop_
_entity.id
_entity.type
_entity.pdbx_description
1 polymer ?
#
loop_
_entity_poly.entity_id
_entity_poly.type
_entity_poly.pdbx_seq_one_letter_code
_entity_poly.pdbx_strand_id
1 'polypeptide(L)'
;MNIAHTIFGVFGNATALFLFLAPSITFKRIIKNKSTEQFSGIPYPMTLLNCLLSAWYGLPFVSKDNTLVSTINGTGAAIETIYVLIFLFYAPRKEKAKIFAIFAAVLAVFATVALVSLFALHGNGRKLFCGIAATVFSIIMYASPLSIMRLVVKTKSVEYMPFFLSLFVFLCGTSWFIYGLIGRDPFVAIPNGFGCALGTVQLILYFIYCGNKGEKSTDDAEKDEKKTVEMKDEEKKKQNVVNGKKQEQQV
;
A
#
# COMPACT_ATOMS: atom_id res chain seq x y z
N MET A 1 -32.16 -0.47 12.75
CA MET A 1 -30.82 -0.01 12.31
C MET A 1 -30.30 0.97 13.35
N ASN A 2 -29.20 0.64 14.02
CA ASN A 2 -28.60 1.53 15.03
C ASN A 2 -27.95 2.72 14.30
N ILE A 3 -28.35 3.96 14.62
CA ILE A 3 -27.85 5.19 13.98
C ILE A 3 -26.30 5.22 13.97
N ALA A 4 -25.67 4.79 15.06
CA ALA A 4 -24.21 4.66 15.16
C ALA A 4 -23.60 3.73 14.09
N HIS A 5 -24.23 2.59 13.81
CA HIS A 5 -23.77 1.65 12.78
C HIS A 5 -23.72 2.34 11.40
N THR A 6 -24.76 3.10 11.05
CA THR A 6 -24.79 3.84 9.79
C THR A 6 -23.75 4.94 9.74
N ILE A 7 -23.57 5.70 10.83
CA ILE A 7 -22.57 6.80 10.89
C ILE A 7 -21.15 6.27 10.64
N PHE A 8 -20.74 5.22 11.37
CA PHE A 8 -19.41 4.62 11.17
C PHE A 8 -19.28 3.95 9.79
N GLY A 9 -20.36 3.39 9.23
CA GLY A 9 -20.33 2.85 7.87
C GLY A 9 -20.12 3.96 6.82
N VAL A 10 -20.81 5.09 6.95
CA VAL A 10 -20.66 6.24 6.03
C VAL A 10 -19.28 6.89 6.16
N PHE A 11 -18.79 7.09 7.38
CA PHE A 11 -17.44 7.62 7.60
C PHE A 11 -16.36 6.65 7.08
N GLY A 12 -16.56 5.35 7.27
CA GLY A 12 -15.70 4.30 6.72
C GLY A 12 -15.70 4.30 5.18
N ASN A 13 -16.85 4.51 4.55
CA ASN A 13 -16.95 4.66 3.09
C ASN A 13 -16.15 5.89 2.60
N ALA A 14 -16.32 7.04 3.24
CA ALA A 14 -15.64 8.27 2.85
C ALA A 14 -14.11 8.13 2.97
N THR A 15 -13.61 7.65 4.10
CA THR A 15 -12.17 7.48 4.35
C THR A 15 -11.54 6.41 3.45
N ALA A 16 -12.23 5.30 3.20
CA ALA A 16 -11.77 4.28 2.25
C ALA A 16 -11.72 4.80 0.81
N LEU A 17 -12.67 5.66 0.40
CA LEU A 17 -12.64 6.26 -0.94
C LEU A 17 -11.39 7.11 -1.15
N PHE A 18 -10.96 7.87 -0.14
CA PHE A 18 -9.68 8.58 -0.18
C PHE A 18 -8.50 7.62 -0.38
N LEU A 19 -8.49 6.48 0.32
CA LEU A 19 -7.44 5.47 0.18
C LEU A 19 -7.42 4.86 -1.23
N PHE A 20 -8.59 4.53 -1.80
CA PHE A 20 -8.68 4.02 -3.17
C PHE A 20 -8.27 5.05 -4.23
N LEU A 21 -8.47 6.34 -3.96
CA LEU A 21 -8.06 7.41 -4.87
C LEU A 21 -6.59 7.81 -4.71
N ALA A 22 -5.89 7.37 -3.66
CA ALA A 22 -4.50 7.71 -3.42
C ALA A 22 -3.56 7.34 -4.59
N PRO A 23 -3.68 6.15 -5.22
CA PRO A 23 -2.85 5.80 -6.38
C PRO A 23 -3.17 6.61 -7.65
N SER A 24 -4.23 7.43 -7.68
CA SER A 24 -4.60 8.22 -8.87
C SER A 24 -3.47 9.15 -9.32
N ILE A 25 -2.66 9.67 -8.39
CA ILE A 25 -1.50 10.50 -8.71
C ILE A 25 -0.45 9.67 -9.47
N THR A 26 -0.18 8.45 -9.02
CA THR A 26 0.71 7.50 -9.69
C THR A 26 0.21 7.15 -11.09
N PHE A 27 -1.08 6.86 -11.25
CA PHE A 27 -1.63 6.52 -12.55
C PHE A 27 -1.68 7.69 -13.53
N LYS A 28 -1.89 8.92 -13.05
CA LYS A 28 -1.74 10.13 -13.88
C LYS A 28 -0.31 10.23 -14.43
N ARG A 29 0.71 9.92 -13.62
CA ARG A 29 2.12 9.87 -14.07
C ARG A 29 2.36 8.78 -15.11
N ILE A 30 1.82 7.58 -14.90
CA ILE A 30 1.92 6.46 -15.86
C ILE A 30 1.33 6.85 -17.21
N ILE A 31 0.14 7.45 -17.22
CA ILE A 31 -0.53 7.89 -18.46
C ILE A 31 0.28 8.97 -19.17
N LYS A 32 0.75 9.99 -18.42
CA LYS A 32 1.54 11.09 -18.97
C LYS A 32 2.84 10.60 -19.60
N ASN A 33 3.52 9.67 -18.94
CA ASN A 33 4.84 9.16 -19.36
C ASN A 33 4.72 7.94 -20.29
N LYS A 34 3.50 7.45 -20.54
CA LYS A 34 3.20 6.25 -21.34
C LYS A 34 4.03 5.02 -20.94
N SER A 35 4.34 4.89 -19.65
CA SER A 35 5.20 3.85 -19.10
C SER A 35 4.85 3.60 -17.63
N THR A 36 4.91 2.34 -17.19
CA THR A 36 4.75 1.96 -15.78
C THR A 36 5.98 2.28 -14.93
N GLU A 37 7.07 2.76 -15.55
CA GLU A 37 8.33 3.08 -14.89
C GLU A 37 8.83 1.91 -14.01
N GLN A 38 9.04 2.14 -12.71
CA GLN A 38 9.42 1.12 -11.72
C GLN A 38 8.25 0.80 -10.77
N PHE A 39 7.03 1.25 -11.07
CA PHE A 39 5.86 0.98 -10.23
C PHE A 39 5.42 -0.47 -10.37
N SER A 40 5.23 -1.17 -9.25
CA SER A 40 4.71 -2.52 -9.27
C SER A 40 3.21 -2.55 -9.58
N GLY A 41 2.80 -3.40 -10.51
CA GLY A 41 1.38 -3.63 -10.84
C GLY A 41 0.67 -4.64 -9.93
N ILE A 42 1.39 -5.37 -9.07
CA ILE A 42 0.82 -6.46 -8.25
C ILE A 42 -0.22 -5.99 -7.22
N PRO A 43 -0.05 -4.83 -6.55
CA PRO A 43 -1.01 -4.40 -5.54
C PRO A 43 -2.44 -4.26 -6.07
N TYR A 44 -2.63 -3.82 -7.32
CA TYR A 44 -3.97 -3.49 -7.85
C TYR A 44 -4.87 -4.72 -8.07
N PRO A 45 -4.43 -5.80 -8.74
CA PRO A 45 -5.20 -7.04 -8.79
C PRO A 45 -5.45 -7.67 -7.41
N MET A 46 -4.50 -7.56 -6.48
CA MET A 46 -4.65 -8.12 -5.13
C MET A 46 -5.69 -7.35 -4.32
N THR A 47 -5.66 -6.02 -4.38
CA THR A 47 -6.71 -5.16 -3.79
C THR A 47 -8.06 -5.42 -4.45
N LEU A 48 -8.10 -5.59 -5.77
CA LEU A 48 -9.31 -5.96 -6.50
C LEU A 48 -9.93 -7.26 -5.96
N LEU A 49 -9.13 -8.31 -5.75
CA LEU A 49 -9.63 -9.57 -5.17
C LEU A 49 -10.28 -9.33 -3.80
N ASN A 50 -9.60 -8.58 -2.93
CA ASN A 50 -10.12 -8.28 -1.61
C ASN A 50 -11.42 -7.46 -1.67
N CYS A 51 -11.49 -6.47 -2.56
CA CYS A 51 -12.69 -5.69 -2.81
C CYS A 51 -13.83 -6.57 -3.33
N LEU A 52 -13.59 -7.44 -4.31
CA LEU A 52 -14.63 -8.34 -4.84
C LEU A 52 -15.18 -9.29 -3.77
N LEU A 53 -14.30 -9.92 -2.98
CA LEU A 53 -14.70 -10.82 -1.89
C LEU A 53 -15.47 -10.08 -0.78
N SER A 54 -14.98 -8.91 -0.37
CA SER A 54 -15.63 -8.09 0.67
C SER A 54 -16.96 -7.51 0.18
N ALA A 55 -17.03 -7.11 -1.09
CA ALA A 55 -18.27 -6.64 -1.70
C ALA A 55 -19.31 -7.76 -1.72
N TRP A 56 -18.91 -8.96 -2.15
CA TRP A 56 -19.78 -10.14 -2.16
C TRP A 56 -20.27 -10.51 -0.76
N TYR A 57 -19.39 -10.49 0.23
CA TYR A 57 -19.75 -10.71 1.62
C TYR A 57 -20.79 -9.70 2.13
N GLY A 58 -20.67 -8.44 1.73
CA GLY A 58 -21.57 -7.36 2.13
C GLY A 58 -22.96 -7.40 1.47
N LEU A 59 -23.17 -8.25 0.47
CA LEU A 59 -24.47 -8.33 -0.21
C LEU A 59 -25.56 -8.84 0.74
N PRO A 60 -26.79 -8.29 0.70
CA PRO A 60 -27.86 -8.62 1.67
C PRO A 60 -28.24 -10.10 1.73
N PHE A 61 -28.07 -10.85 0.64
CA PHE A 61 -28.32 -12.28 0.63
C PHE A 61 -27.19 -13.07 1.33
N VAL A 62 -25.96 -12.56 1.38
CA VAL A 62 -24.83 -13.20 2.09
C VAL A 62 -24.80 -12.78 3.55
N SER A 63 -24.78 -11.47 3.83
CA SER A 63 -24.81 -10.92 5.18
C SER A 63 -25.83 -9.79 5.29
N LYS A 64 -26.86 -10.01 6.10
CA LYS A 64 -27.87 -8.99 6.43
C LYS A 64 -27.19 -7.88 7.23
N ASP A 65 -27.44 -6.62 6.86
CA ASP A 65 -26.92 -5.38 7.46
C ASP A 65 -25.53 -4.88 7.02
N ASN A 66 -24.81 -5.59 6.14
CA ASN A 66 -23.47 -5.18 5.66
C ASN A 66 -23.46 -4.43 4.31
N THR A 67 -24.60 -3.86 3.88
CA THR A 67 -24.70 -3.21 2.57
C THR A 67 -23.64 -2.11 2.37
N LEU A 68 -23.28 -1.38 3.43
CA LEU A 68 -22.25 -0.33 3.36
C LEU A 68 -20.83 -0.88 3.10
N VAL A 69 -20.56 -2.13 3.51
CA VAL A 69 -19.33 -2.85 3.12
C VAL A 69 -19.36 -3.14 1.63
N SER A 70 -20.54 -3.55 1.10
CA SER A 70 -20.72 -3.80 -0.33
C SER A 70 -20.55 -2.55 -1.19
N THR A 71 -21.05 -1.40 -0.75
CA THR A 71 -20.95 -0.16 -1.53
C THR A 71 -19.51 0.25 -1.72
N ILE A 72 -18.74 0.38 -0.63
CA ILE A 72 -17.37 0.86 -0.71
C ILE A 72 -16.45 -0.09 -1.45
N ASN A 73 -16.59 -1.40 -1.22
CA ASN A 73 -15.75 -2.39 -1.86
C ASN A 73 -16.15 -2.60 -3.33
N GLY A 74 -17.44 -2.44 -3.66
CA GLY A 74 -17.88 -2.37 -5.06
C GLY A 74 -17.29 -1.18 -5.80
N THR A 75 -17.30 0.01 -5.18
CA THR A 75 -16.62 1.20 -5.72
C THR A 75 -15.11 0.98 -5.85
N GLY A 76 -14.47 0.42 -4.82
CA GLY A 76 -13.05 0.06 -4.84
C GLY A 76 -12.72 -0.92 -5.96
N ALA A 77 -13.54 -1.96 -6.16
CA ALA A 77 -13.36 -2.91 -7.26
C ALA A 77 -13.42 -2.24 -8.63
N ALA A 78 -14.33 -1.28 -8.83
CA ALA A 78 -14.40 -0.52 -10.08
C ALA A 78 -13.13 0.33 -10.29
N ILE A 79 -12.66 1.04 -9.25
CA ILE A 79 -11.44 1.86 -9.30
C ILE A 79 -10.21 0.97 -9.57
N GLU A 80 -10.05 -0.13 -8.84
CA GLU A 80 -8.92 -1.04 -9.02
C GLU A 80 -8.93 -1.72 -10.39
N THR A 81 -10.10 -2.04 -10.93
CA THR A 81 -10.22 -2.54 -12.31
C THR A 81 -9.68 -1.52 -13.30
N ILE A 82 -10.03 -0.23 -13.15
CA ILE A 82 -9.49 0.85 -14.01
C ILE A 82 -7.96 0.92 -13.88
N TYR A 83 -7.42 0.86 -12.67
CA TYR A 83 -5.97 0.83 -12.43
C TYR A 83 -5.28 -0.36 -13.09
N VAL A 84 -5.82 -1.56 -12.96
CA VAL A 84 -5.29 -2.75 -13.62
C VAL A 84 -5.29 -2.58 -15.14
N LEU A 85 -6.38 -2.06 -15.73
CA LEU A 85 -6.48 -1.86 -17.18
C LEU A 85 -5.46 -0.82 -17.69
N ILE A 86 -5.30 0.30 -16.98
CA ILE A 86 -4.28 1.30 -17.32
C ILE A 86 -2.88 0.67 -17.23
N PHE A 87 -2.60 -0.09 -16.17
CA PHE A 87 -1.31 -0.76 -16.01
C PHE A 87 -1.04 -1.74 -17.16
N LEU A 88 -2.02 -2.58 -17.52
CA LEU A 88 -1.90 -3.52 -18.64
C LEU A 88 -1.74 -2.84 -20.00
N PHE A 89 -2.23 -1.61 -20.14
CA PHE A 89 -2.07 -0.84 -21.37
C PHE A 89 -0.64 -0.32 -21.53
N TYR A 90 -0.04 0.23 -20.46
CA TYR A 90 1.28 0.88 -20.51
C TYR A 90 2.46 -0.02 -20.07
N ALA A 91 2.21 -1.19 -19.50
CA ALA A 91 3.28 -2.08 -19.01
C ALA A 91 4.09 -2.73 -20.14
N PRO A 92 5.41 -2.94 -19.94
CA PRO A 92 6.24 -3.76 -20.83
C PRO A 92 5.70 -5.18 -20.98
N ARG A 93 5.93 -5.84 -22.13
CA ARG A 93 5.35 -7.16 -22.47
C ARG A 93 5.47 -8.22 -21.37
N LYS A 94 6.65 -8.34 -20.75
CA LYS A 94 6.91 -9.33 -19.68
C LYS A 94 6.06 -9.04 -18.44
N GLU A 95 6.04 -7.78 -18.00
CA GLU A 95 5.27 -7.39 -16.82
C GLU A 95 3.77 -7.43 -17.09
N LYS A 96 3.34 -6.99 -18.28
CA LYS A 96 1.96 -7.11 -18.74
C LYS A 96 1.44 -8.55 -18.67
N ALA A 97 2.22 -9.53 -19.16
CA ALA A 97 1.83 -10.93 -19.11
C ALA A 97 1.68 -11.43 -17.66
N LYS A 98 2.61 -11.04 -16.77
CA LYS A 98 2.54 -11.36 -15.34
C LYS A 98 1.29 -10.78 -14.69
N ILE A 99 1.05 -9.48 -14.86
CA ILE A 99 -0.11 -8.80 -14.26
C ILE A 99 -1.43 -9.34 -14.84
N PHE A 100 -1.47 -9.65 -16.14
CA PHE A 100 -2.63 -10.27 -16.76
C PHE A 100 -2.92 -11.66 -16.18
N ALA A 101 -1.89 -12.48 -15.98
CA ALA A 101 -2.05 -13.80 -15.37
C ALA A 101 -2.58 -13.69 -13.92
N ILE A 102 -2.06 -12.75 -13.12
CA ILE A 102 -2.55 -12.49 -11.77
C ILE A 102 -4.00 -12.00 -11.81
N PHE A 103 -4.34 -11.07 -12.70
CA PHE A 103 -5.69 -10.56 -12.86
C PHE A 103 -6.69 -11.66 -13.25
N ALA A 104 -6.34 -12.52 -14.20
CA ALA A 104 -7.15 -13.68 -14.58
C ALA A 104 -7.33 -14.65 -13.40
N ALA A 105 -6.27 -14.93 -12.64
CA ALA A 105 -6.35 -15.79 -11.44
C ALA A 105 -7.25 -15.18 -10.36
N VAL A 106 -7.16 -13.86 -10.13
CA VAL A 106 -8.04 -13.13 -9.21
C VAL A 106 -9.51 -13.27 -9.59
N LEU A 107 -9.84 -13.06 -10.88
CA LEU A 107 -11.21 -13.22 -11.37
C LEU A 107 -11.69 -14.67 -11.25
N ALA A 108 -10.83 -15.65 -11.52
CA ALA A 108 -11.14 -17.06 -11.35
C ALA A 108 -11.43 -17.42 -9.88
N VAL A 109 -10.57 -17.00 -8.94
CA VAL A 109 -10.77 -17.22 -7.50
C VAL A 109 -12.08 -16.60 -7.04
N PHE A 110 -12.34 -15.34 -7.41
CA PHE A 110 -13.59 -14.67 -7.08
C PHE A 110 -14.81 -15.42 -7.65
N ALA A 111 -14.77 -15.79 -8.92
CA ALA A 111 -15.84 -16.55 -9.57
C ALA A 111 -16.09 -17.88 -8.85
N THR A 112 -15.05 -18.63 -8.50
CA THR A 112 -15.18 -19.88 -7.72
C THR A 112 -15.87 -19.64 -6.39
N VAL A 113 -15.43 -18.64 -5.61
CA VAL A 113 -16.06 -18.32 -4.32
C VAL A 113 -17.53 -17.93 -4.50
N ALA A 114 -17.83 -17.08 -5.49
CA ALA A 114 -19.19 -16.62 -5.77
C ALA A 114 -20.10 -17.78 -6.19
N LEU A 115 -19.65 -18.66 -7.10
CA LEU A 115 -20.42 -19.80 -7.58
C LEU A 115 -20.66 -20.85 -6.47
N VAL A 116 -19.63 -21.21 -5.70
CA VAL A 116 -19.79 -22.11 -4.54
C VAL A 116 -20.75 -21.51 -3.51
N SER A 117 -20.61 -20.22 -3.24
CA SER A 117 -21.51 -19.48 -2.35
C SER A 117 -22.97 -19.50 -2.82
N LEU A 118 -23.24 -19.47 -4.13
CA LEU A 118 -24.60 -19.40 -4.65
C LEU A 118 -25.26 -20.77 -4.77
N PHE A 119 -24.51 -21.75 -5.27
CA PHE A 119 -25.08 -23.04 -5.68
C PHE A 119 -24.88 -24.14 -4.63
N ALA A 120 -23.82 -24.09 -3.83
CA ALA A 120 -23.49 -25.15 -2.88
C ALA A 120 -23.84 -24.81 -1.42
N LEU A 121 -23.98 -23.52 -1.07
CA LEU A 121 -24.12 -23.08 0.32
C LEU A 121 -25.38 -22.21 0.51
N HIS A 122 -26.02 -22.39 1.67
CA HIS A 122 -27.25 -21.68 2.02
C HIS A 122 -27.17 -21.10 3.44
N GLY A 123 -27.92 -20.02 3.68
CA GLY A 123 -28.06 -19.40 4.99
C GLY A 123 -26.72 -19.09 5.68
N ASN A 124 -26.54 -19.61 6.90
CA ASN A 124 -25.35 -19.35 7.71
C ASN A 124 -24.06 -19.95 7.12
N GLY A 125 -24.14 -21.10 6.43
CA GLY A 125 -22.98 -21.71 5.79
C GLY A 125 -22.38 -20.82 4.71
N ARG A 126 -23.24 -20.16 3.92
CA ARG A 126 -22.84 -19.15 2.93
C ARG A 126 -22.15 -17.95 3.59
N LYS A 127 -22.76 -17.40 4.65
CA LYS A 127 -22.18 -16.27 5.40
C LYS A 127 -20.78 -16.61 5.93
N LEU A 128 -20.63 -17.78 6.57
CA LEU A 128 -19.36 -18.24 7.14
C LEU A 128 -18.28 -18.40 6.06
N PHE A 129 -18.60 -19.08 4.96
CA PHE A 129 -17.67 -19.31 3.86
C PHE A 129 -17.17 -18.00 3.24
N CYS A 130 -18.08 -17.10 2.86
CA CYS A 130 -17.71 -15.81 2.28
C CYS A 130 -16.98 -14.90 3.28
N GLY A 131 -17.40 -14.91 4.54
CA GLY A 131 -16.78 -14.11 5.61
C GLY A 131 -15.34 -14.54 5.88
N ILE A 132 -15.08 -15.86 5.95
CA ILE A 132 -13.72 -16.39 6.09
C ILE A 132 -12.86 -16.00 4.89
N ALA A 133 -13.37 -16.18 3.66
CA ALA A 133 -12.63 -15.81 2.46
C ALA A 133 -12.25 -14.32 2.46
N ALA A 134 -13.21 -13.42 2.69
CA ALA A 134 -12.94 -11.98 2.77
C ALA A 134 -11.92 -11.64 3.87
N THR A 135 -12.07 -12.23 5.07
CA THR A 135 -11.19 -11.97 6.22
C THR A 135 -9.75 -12.42 5.95
N VAL A 136 -9.55 -13.64 5.44
CA VAL A 136 -8.21 -14.19 5.17
C VAL A 136 -7.46 -13.32 4.16
N PHE A 137 -8.12 -12.97 3.05
CA PHE A 137 -7.49 -12.13 2.03
C PHE A 137 -7.21 -10.71 2.53
N SER A 138 -8.09 -10.13 3.35
CA SER A 138 -7.85 -8.84 4.00
C SER A 138 -6.62 -8.89 4.92
N ILE A 139 -6.46 -9.95 5.72
CA ILE A 139 -5.30 -10.09 6.62
C ILE A 139 -4.00 -10.22 5.81
N ILE A 140 -4.00 -11.01 4.73
CA ILE A 140 -2.82 -11.18 3.87
C ILE A 140 -2.37 -9.83 3.28
N MET A 141 -3.30 -8.94 2.93
CA MET A 141 -2.95 -7.62 2.39
C MET A 141 -2.14 -6.76 3.36
N TYR A 142 -2.28 -6.97 4.68
CA TYR A 142 -1.50 -6.24 5.67
C TYR A 142 0.00 -6.55 5.66
N ALA A 143 0.44 -7.58 4.94
CA ALA A 143 1.87 -7.83 4.72
C ALA A 143 2.58 -6.61 4.06
N SER A 144 1.89 -5.89 3.18
CA SER A 144 2.43 -4.70 2.50
C SER A 144 2.75 -3.55 3.48
N PRO A 145 1.79 -3.02 4.27
CA PRO A 145 2.09 -1.98 5.25
C PRO A 145 3.11 -2.43 6.30
N LEU A 146 3.12 -3.70 6.74
CA LEU A 146 4.17 -4.24 7.61
C LEU A 146 5.56 -4.11 7.00
N SER A 147 5.71 -4.44 5.71
CA SER A 147 6.97 -4.30 4.98
C SER A 147 7.45 -2.85 4.94
N ILE A 148 6.54 -1.91 4.69
CA ILE A 148 6.86 -0.47 4.71
C ILE A 148 7.25 0.00 6.12
N MET A 149 6.57 -0.45 7.16
CA MET A 149 6.93 -0.13 8.55
C MET A 149 8.33 -0.65 8.89
N ARG A 150 8.66 -1.87 8.49
CA ARG A 150 10.01 -2.44 8.62
C ARG A 150 11.05 -1.59 7.89
N LEU A 151 10.71 -1.13 6.68
CA LEU A 151 11.57 -0.23 5.91
C LEU A 151 11.83 1.07 6.66
N VAL A 152 10.78 1.73 7.17
CA VAL A 152 10.91 2.98 7.97
C VAL A 152 11.82 2.79 9.18
N VAL A 153 11.68 1.69 9.92
CA VAL A 153 12.53 1.39 11.08
C VAL A 153 13.99 1.18 10.67
N LYS A 154 14.22 0.52 9.53
CA LYS A 154 15.57 0.22 9.01
C LYS A 154 16.25 1.46 8.42
N THR A 155 15.52 2.26 7.66
CA THR A 155 16.06 3.45 6.97
C THR A 155 16.00 4.71 7.82
N LYS A 156 15.29 4.67 8.95
CA LYS A 156 15.06 5.82 9.84
C LYS A 156 14.39 7.00 9.09
N SER A 157 13.65 6.70 8.02
CA SER A 157 13.04 7.68 7.12
C SER A 157 11.60 7.30 6.79
N VAL A 158 10.71 8.30 6.79
CA VAL A 158 9.28 8.18 6.49
C VAL A 158 8.94 8.44 5.03
N GLU A 159 9.92 8.43 4.13
CA GLU A 159 9.76 8.77 2.70
C GLU A 159 8.65 7.93 2.01
N TYR A 160 8.58 6.64 2.32
CA TYR A 160 7.58 5.72 1.75
C TYR A 160 6.30 5.59 2.59
N MET A 161 6.16 6.38 3.67
CA MET A 161 5.03 6.34 4.59
C MET A 161 4.54 7.77 4.87
N PRO A 162 3.78 8.39 3.93
CA PRO A 162 3.27 9.73 4.13
C PRO A 162 2.24 9.78 5.26
N PHE A 163 2.26 10.89 6.01
CA PHE A 163 1.38 11.10 7.17
C PHE A 163 -0.09 10.89 6.85
N PHE A 164 -0.61 11.58 5.83
CA PHE A 164 -2.03 11.52 5.49
C PHE A 164 -2.48 10.11 5.11
N LEU A 165 -1.67 9.35 4.38
CA LEU A 165 -2.02 7.97 4.05
C LEU A 165 -2.16 7.12 5.32
N SER A 166 -1.21 7.26 6.25
CA SER A 166 -1.24 6.54 7.54
C SER A 166 -2.45 6.95 8.39
N LEU A 167 -2.77 8.25 8.42
CA LEU A 167 -3.94 8.78 9.12
C LEU A 167 -5.25 8.22 8.54
N PHE A 168 -5.40 8.22 7.21
CA PHE A 168 -6.61 7.68 6.57
C PHE A 168 -6.71 6.16 6.71
N VAL A 169 -5.60 5.42 6.75
CA VAL A 169 -5.60 3.98 7.08
C VAL A 169 -6.11 3.77 8.51
N PHE A 170 -5.62 4.53 9.49
CA PHE A 170 -6.08 4.47 10.88
C PHE A 170 -7.56 4.81 11.02
N LEU A 171 -8.01 5.93 10.44
CA LEU A 171 -9.41 6.38 10.50
C LEU A 171 -10.35 5.37 9.84
N CYS A 172 -9.98 4.87 8.65
CA CYS A 172 -10.74 3.86 7.93
C CYS A 172 -10.84 2.56 8.73
N GLY A 173 -9.70 2.02 9.19
CA GLY A 173 -9.65 0.79 9.99
C GLY A 173 -10.44 0.91 11.30
N THR A 174 -10.32 2.04 12.00
CA THR A 174 -11.09 2.31 13.23
C THR A 174 -12.59 2.34 12.96
N SER A 175 -13.02 3.03 11.89
CA SER A 175 -14.44 3.14 11.54
C SER A 175 -15.05 1.78 11.23
N TRP A 176 -14.39 0.97 10.41
CA TRP A 176 -14.86 -0.36 10.05
C TRP A 176 -14.76 -1.36 11.20
N PHE A 177 -13.78 -1.20 12.09
CA PHE A 177 -13.67 -2.01 13.30
C PHE A 177 -14.88 -1.76 14.21
N ILE A 178 -15.19 -0.49 14.50
CA ILE A 178 -16.36 -0.12 15.32
C ILE A 178 -17.66 -0.55 14.63
N TYR A 179 -17.78 -0.37 13.31
CA TYR A 179 -18.91 -0.85 12.52
C TYR A 179 -19.12 -2.36 12.72
N GLY A 180 -18.07 -3.16 12.57
CA GLY A 180 -18.13 -4.62 12.78
C GLY A 180 -18.49 -5.01 14.21
N LEU A 181 -17.97 -4.32 15.22
CA LEU A 181 -18.32 -4.57 16.62
C LEU A 181 -19.79 -4.27 16.91
N ILE A 182 -20.32 -3.15 16.42
CA ILE A 182 -21.74 -2.77 16.58
C ILE A 182 -22.64 -3.78 15.85
N GLY A 183 -22.25 -4.19 14.64
CA GLY A 183 -22.95 -5.22 13.85
C GLY A 183 -22.80 -6.64 14.39
N ARG A 184 -21.98 -6.85 15.44
CA ARG A 184 -21.58 -8.17 15.96
C ARG A 184 -21.06 -9.10 14.85
N ASP A 185 -20.30 -8.52 13.94
CA ASP A 185 -19.75 -9.19 12.77
C ASP A 185 -18.24 -9.36 12.89
N PRO A 186 -17.75 -10.55 13.27
CA PRO A 186 -16.31 -10.79 13.41
C PRO A 186 -15.57 -10.72 12.06
N PHE A 187 -16.22 -10.99 10.94
CA PHE A 187 -15.58 -10.98 9.62
C PHE A 187 -15.28 -9.56 9.14
N VAL A 188 -16.01 -8.56 9.65
CA VAL A 188 -15.69 -7.15 9.46
C VAL A 188 -14.78 -6.65 10.57
N ALA A 189 -15.05 -7.00 11.83
CA ALA A 189 -14.31 -6.48 12.96
C ALA A 189 -12.84 -6.94 12.98
N ILE A 190 -12.56 -8.24 12.83
CA ILE A 190 -11.20 -8.78 12.97
C ILE A 190 -10.20 -8.14 11.99
N PRO A 191 -10.41 -8.17 10.66
CA PRO A 191 -9.42 -7.60 9.74
C PRO A 191 -9.26 -6.09 9.97
N ASN A 192 -10.36 -5.36 10.18
CA ASN A 192 -10.27 -3.91 10.41
C ASN A 192 -9.65 -3.55 11.76
N GLY A 193 -9.74 -4.42 12.76
CA GLY A 193 -9.00 -4.31 14.01
C GLY A 193 -7.48 -4.39 13.78
N PHE A 194 -7.01 -5.32 12.95
CA PHE A 194 -5.62 -5.35 12.49
C PHE A 194 -5.27 -4.06 11.73
N GLY A 195 -6.13 -3.62 10.81
CA GLY A 195 -5.92 -2.36 10.08
C GLY A 195 -5.79 -1.14 11.00
N CYS A 196 -6.64 -1.03 12.03
CA CYS A 196 -6.59 0.01 13.05
C CYS A 196 -5.27 -0.04 13.84
N ALA A 197 -4.88 -1.23 14.32
CA ALA A 197 -3.62 -1.41 15.04
C ALA A 197 -2.41 -1.01 14.17
N LEU A 198 -2.38 -1.43 12.91
CA LEU A 198 -1.31 -1.07 11.98
C LEU A 198 -1.28 0.42 11.68
N GLY A 199 -2.44 1.05 11.42
CA GLY A 199 -2.53 2.49 11.24
C GLY A 199 -2.02 3.26 12.47
N THR A 200 -2.31 2.76 13.67
CA THR A 200 -1.80 3.33 14.92
C THR A 200 -0.27 3.26 14.97
N VAL A 201 0.31 2.10 14.70
CA VAL A 201 1.77 1.94 14.72
C VAL A 201 2.43 2.76 13.59
N GLN A 202 1.80 2.86 12.40
CA GLN A 202 2.28 3.73 11.32
C GLN A 202 2.35 5.19 11.77
N LEU A 203 1.33 5.71 12.45
CA LEU A 203 1.33 7.08 12.99
C LEU A 203 2.42 7.27 14.05
N ILE A 204 2.58 6.32 14.97
CA ILE A 204 3.65 6.35 15.99
C ILE A 204 5.03 6.39 15.32
N LEU A 205 5.30 5.49 14.36
CA LEU A 205 6.55 5.44 13.62
C LEU A 205 6.78 6.73 12.83
N TYR A 206 5.73 7.30 12.25
CA TYR A 206 5.82 8.58 11.55
C TYR A 206 6.32 9.68 12.50
N PHE A 207 5.72 9.86 13.67
CA PHE A 207 6.15 10.90 14.61
C PHE A 207 7.56 10.67 15.17
N ILE A 208 7.97 9.41 15.37
CA ILE A 208 9.33 9.07 15.81
C ILE A 208 10.37 9.43 14.74
N TYR A 209 10.12 9.10 13.46
CA TYR A 209 11.13 9.21 12.40
C TYR A 209 10.97 10.43 11.49
N CYS A 210 9.87 11.18 11.56
CA CYS A 210 9.68 12.40 10.77
C CYS A 210 10.62 13.53 11.23
N GLY A 211 11.01 13.54 12.50
CA GLY A 211 11.97 14.50 13.08
C GLY A 211 13.43 14.20 12.78
N ASN A 212 13.76 12.97 12.33
CA ASN A 212 15.14 12.58 12.01
C ASN A 212 15.63 13.09 10.64
N LYS A 213 14.85 13.94 9.96
CA LYS A 213 15.33 14.78 8.85
C LYS A 213 16.17 15.93 9.41
N GLY A 214 17.35 15.64 9.97
CA GLY A 214 18.22 16.67 10.54
C GLY A 214 19.56 16.21 11.12
N GLU A 215 19.79 14.92 11.33
CA GLU A 215 21.11 14.42 11.77
C GLU A 215 21.61 13.32 10.83
N LYS A 216 21.97 13.73 9.62
CA LYS A 216 23.22 13.22 9.07
C LYS A 216 24.31 14.01 9.78
N SER A 217 24.87 13.38 10.80
CA SER A 217 26.18 13.66 11.42
C SER A 217 27.01 14.69 10.64
N THR A 218 27.03 15.93 11.14
CA THR A 218 28.01 16.95 10.77
C THR A 218 29.45 16.42 10.89
N ASP A 219 29.67 15.42 11.75
CA ASP A 219 30.95 14.72 11.91
C ASP A 219 31.38 13.86 10.71
N ASP A 220 30.44 13.32 9.92
CA ASP A 220 30.79 12.49 8.76
C ASP A 220 31.02 13.34 7.51
N ALA A 221 30.29 14.46 7.38
CA ALA A 221 30.51 15.44 6.33
C ALA A 221 31.85 16.18 6.50
N GLU A 222 32.22 16.57 7.73
CA GLU A 222 33.54 17.18 8.00
C GLU A 222 34.71 16.19 7.81
N LYS A 223 34.51 14.90 8.11
CA LYS A 223 35.53 13.86 7.89
C LYS A 223 35.73 13.56 6.41
N ASP A 224 34.67 13.54 5.61
CA ASP A 224 34.76 13.36 4.17
C ASP A 224 35.31 14.60 3.47
N GLU A 225 34.98 15.82 3.92
CA GLU A 225 35.61 17.05 3.41
C GLU A 225 37.11 17.13 3.75
N LYS A 226 37.52 16.85 4.99
CA LYS A 226 38.94 16.84 5.38
C LYS A 226 39.74 15.79 4.61
N LYS A 227 39.21 14.57 4.44
CA LYS A 227 39.87 13.52 3.63
C LYS A 227 39.98 13.90 2.16
N THR A 228 38.97 14.57 1.60
CA THR A 228 38.97 15.00 0.20
C THR A 228 39.95 16.16 -0.04
N VAL A 229 40.11 17.05 0.94
CA VAL A 229 41.09 18.14 0.89
C VAL A 229 42.52 17.62 1.05
N GLU A 230 42.78 16.72 2.00
CA GLU A 230 44.10 16.10 2.19
C GLU A 230 44.57 15.30 0.96
N MET A 231 43.68 14.54 0.32
CA MET A 231 44.01 13.81 -0.92
C MET A 231 44.36 14.76 -2.09
N LYS A 232 43.66 15.89 -2.22
CA LYS A 232 43.94 16.87 -3.29
C LYS A 232 45.27 17.61 -3.08
N ASP A 233 45.64 17.87 -1.83
CA ASP A 233 46.91 18.52 -1.51
C ASP A 233 48.11 17.56 -1.71
N GLU A 234 47.94 16.26 -1.45
CA GLU A 234 48.94 15.25 -1.80
C GLU A 234 49.10 15.08 -3.32
N GLU A 235 48.01 15.09 -4.08
CA GLU A 235 48.06 15.00 -5.55
C GLU A 235 48.74 16.22 -6.18
N LYS A 236 48.46 17.43 -5.68
CA LYS A 236 49.13 18.66 -6.13
C LYS A 236 50.63 18.65 -5.81
N LYS A 237 51.03 18.16 -4.63
CA LYS A 237 52.45 18.01 -4.29
C LYS A 237 53.15 17.01 -5.22
N LYS A 238 52.50 15.87 -5.53
CA LYS A 238 53.05 14.87 -6.47
C LYS A 238 53.17 15.42 -7.89
N GLN A 239 52.18 16.18 -8.38
CA GLN A 239 52.24 16.81 -9.71
C GLN A 239 53.32 17.88 -9.81
N ASN A 240 53.51 18.70 -8.78
CA ASN A 240 54.54 19.74 -8.77
C ASN A 240 55.96 19.14 -8.74
N VAL A 241 56.18 18.03 -8.02
CA VAL A 241 57.46 17.31 -8.03
C VAL A 241 57.75 16.67 -9.39
N VAL A 242 56.72 16.16 -10.08
CA VAL A 242 56.86 15.57 -11.43
C VAL A 242 57.12 16.64 -12.50
N ASN A 243 56.49 17.81 -12.39
CA ASN A 243 56.75 18.92 -13.32
C ASN A 243 58.12 19.58 -13.10
N GLY A 244 58.58 19.72 -11.85
CA GLY A 244 59.92 20.22 -11.56
C GLY A 244 61.03 19.33 -12.13
N LYS A 245 60.88 18.00 -12.01
CA LYS A 245 61.84 17.04 -12.58
C LYS A 245 61.87 17.01 -14.11
N LYS A 246 60.77 17.39 -14.78
CA LYS A 246 60.72 17.50 -16.25
C LYS A 246 61.40 18.75 -16.78
N GLN A 247 61.45 19.83 -15.99
CA GLN A 247 62.13 21.07 -16.39
C GLN A 247 63.66 20.98 -16.24
N GLU A 248 64.19 20.20 -15.30
CA GLU A 248 65.64 19.97 -15.15
C GLU A 248 66.25 19.04 -16.22
N GLN A 249 65.43 18.30 -16.99
CA GLN A 249 65.90 17.41 -18.07
C GLN A 249 65.91 18.05 -19.47
N GLN A 250 65.56 19.34 -19.58
CA GLN A 250 65.53 20.07 -20.86
C GLN A 250 66.56 21.23 -20.95
N VAL A 251 67.56 21.25 -20.07
CA VAL A 251 68.70 22.17 -20.15
C VAL A 251 69.99 21.39 -20.33
#